data_AF-A0A1W9QD21-F1
#
_entry.id   AF-A0A1W9QD21-F1
#
_cell.length_a   1.000
_cell.length_b   1.000
_cell.length_c   1.000
_cell.angle_alpha   90.00
_cell.angle_beta   90.00
_cell.angle_gamma   90.00
#
_symmetry.space_group_name_H-M   'P 1'
#
loop_
_entity.id
_entity.type
_entity.pdbx_description
1 polymer ?
#
loop_
_entity_poly.entity_id
_entity_poly.type
_entity_poly.pdbx_seq_one_letter_code
_entity_poly.pdbx_strand_id
1 'polypeptide(L)' 'MPARSDIKKILLIGSGPIVIGQACEFDYSGTQGAKALRDLGYDVVLVNSNPATIMTDPELVR' A
#
# COMPACT_ATOMS: atom_id res chain seq x y z
N MET A 1 -10.84 -12.36 15.25
CA MET A 1 -9.77 -13.34 14.93
C MET A 1 -8.44 -12.64 15.08
N PRO A 2 -7.41 -13.29 15.66
CA PRO A 2 -6.07 -12.71 15.73
C PRO A 2 -5.41 -12.63 14.35
N ALA A 3 -4.29 -11.90 14.26
CA ALA A 3 -3.48 -11.80 13.04
C ALA A 3 -2.97 -13.17 12.58
N ARG A 4 -2.86 -13.37 11.26
CA ARG A 4 -2.35 -14.61 10.67
C ARG A 4 -0.84 -14.72 10.88
N SER A 5 -0.40 -15.86 11.42
CA SER A 5 1.01 -16.13 11.72
C SER A 5 1.79 -16.75 10.57
N ASP A 6 1.11 -17.28 9.56
CA ASP A 6 1.67 -17.97 8.40
C ASP A 6 2.00 -17.02 7.23
N ILE A 7 1.44 -15.81 7.23
CA ILE A 7 1.79 -14.74 6.28
C ILE A 7 2.89 -13.89 6.90
N LYS A 8 3.94 -13.61 6.12
CA LYS A 8 5.04 -12.70 6.50
C LYS A 8 5.19 -11.52 5.54
N LYS A 9 4.88 -11.74 4.26
CA LYS A 9 5.03 -10.76 3.19
C LYS A 9 3.72 -10.59 2.43
N ILE A 10 3.35 -9.34 2.16
CA ILE A 10 2.12 -8.95 1.48
C ILE A 10 2.47 -8.09 0.28
N LEU A 11 1.91 -8.44 -0.89
CA LEU A 11 1.93 -7.59 -2.07
C LEU A 11 0.69 -6.68 -2.06
N LEU A 12 0.90 -5.37 -2.00
CA LEU A 12 -0.14 -4.35 -2.13
C LEU A 12 -0.15 -3.81 -3.57
N ILE A 13 -1.29 -3.95 -4.24
CA ILE A 13 -1.47 -3.52 -5.64
C ILE A 13 -2.16 -2.16 -5.65
N GLY A 14 -1.48 -1.15 -6.19
CA GLY A 14 -2.01 0.18 -6.40
C GLY A 14 -3.00 0.27 -7.56
N SER A 15 -3.75 1.37 -7.61
CA SER A 15 -4.76 1.64 -8.64
C SER A 15 -4.17 2.03 -10.00
N GLY A 16 -2.90 2.43 -10.06
CA GLY A 16 -2.30 3.03 -11.25
C GLY A 16 -2.65 4.52 -11.39
N PRO A 17 -2.53 5.09 -12.61
CA PRO A 17 -2.76 6.51 -12.86
C PRO A 17 -4.17 6.96 -12.50
N ILE A 18 -4.29 8.25 -12.15
CA ILE A 18 -5.57 8.89 -11.85
C ILE A 18 -6.45 8.98 -13.10
N VAL A 19 -7.69 8.52 -12.99
CA VAL A 19 -8.72 8.64 -14.03
C VAL A 19 -10.06 9.06 -13.40
N ILE A 20 -11.00 9.54 -14.21
CA ILE A 20 -12.36 9.84 -13.73
C ILE A 20 -12.98 8.56 -13.18
N GLY A 21 -13.43 8.61 -11.92
CA GLY A 21 -14.00 7.46 -11.21
C GLY A 21 -12.97 6.57 -10.50
N GLN A 22 -11.67 6.85 -10.62
CA GLN A 22 -10.61 6.19 -9.86
C GLN A 22 -9.45 7.17 -9.62
N ALA A 23 -9.51 7.90 -8.51
CA ALA A 23 -8.64 9.03 -8.25
C ALA A 23 -7.83 8.88 -6.95
N CYS A 24 -7.62 9.99 -6.25
CA CYS A 24 -6.68 10.11 -5.14
C CYS A 24 -7.08 9.27 -3.91
N GLU A 25 -8.33 8.82 -3.84
CA GLU A 25 -8.82 7.95 -2.78
C GLU A 25 -8.00 6.66 -2.64
N PHE A 26 -7.38 6.18 -3.73
CA PHE A 26 -6.55 4.99 -3.70
C PHE A 26 -5.12 5.23 -3.23
N ASP A 27 -4.56 6.43 -3.43
CA ASP A 27 -3.29 6.81 -2.80
C ASP A 27 -3.48 6.93 -1.28
N TYR A 28 -4.57 7.60 -0.86
CA TYR A 28 -4.93 7.70 0.55
C TYR A 28 -5.15 6.31 1.19
N SER A 29 -5.96 5.46 0.57
CA SER A 29 -6.27 4.13 1.10
C SER A 29 -5.05 3.20 1.06
N GLY A 30 -4.28 3.22 -0.04
CA GLY A 30 -3.06 2.44 -0.19
C GLY A 30 -2.00 2.83 0.84
N THR A 31 -1.83 4.13 1.09
CA THR A 31 -0.91 4.64 2.11
C THR A 31 -1.33 4.18 3.51
N GLN A 32 -2.61 4.24 3.86
CA GLN A 32 -3.11 3.76 5.14
C GLN A 32 -2.94 2.24 5.30
N GLY A 33 -3.26 1.48 4.25
CA GLY A 33 -3.07 0.03 4.22
C GLY A 33 -1.60 -0.35 4.42
N ALA A 34 -0.68 0.29 3.72
CA ALA A 34 0.76 0.06 3.86
C ALA A 34 1.25 0.37 5.29
N LYS A 35 0.82 1.49 5.89
CA LYS A 35 1.14 1.84 7.27
C LYS A 35 0.63 0.80 8.26
N ALA A 36 -0.65 0.43 8.17
CA ALA A 36 -1.26 -0.55 9.07
C ALA A 36 -0.58 -1.93 9.00
N LEU A 37 -0.23 -2.39 7.79
CA LEU A 37 0.46 -3.66 7.62
C LEU A 37 1.88 -3.63 8.21
N ARG A 38 2.61 -2.52 8.04
CA ARG A 38 3.93 -2.35 8.68
C ARG A 38 3.84 -2.28 10.20
N ASP A 39 2.86 -1.57 10.75
CA ASP A 39 2.64 -1.48 12.21
C ASP A 39 2.32 -2.85 12.83
N LEU A 40 1.75 -3.77 12.04
CA LEU A 40 1.52 -5.16 12.42
C LEU A 40 2.74 -6.08 12.19
N GLY A 41 3.85 -5.57 11.67
CA GLY A 41 5.10 -6.30 11.44
C GLY A 41 5.15 -7.15 10.17
N TYR A 42 4.32 -6.84 9.17
CA TYR A 42 4.38 -7.50 7.86
C TYR A 42 5.41 -6.81 6.95
N ASP A 43 6.12 -7.61 6.14
CA ASP A 43 6.90 -7.10 5.01
C ASP A 43 5.93 -6.68 3.89
N VAL A 44 5.91 -5.41 3.53
CA VAL A 44 5.03 -4.90 2.47
C VAL A 44 5.84 -4.67 1.19
N VAL A 45 5.44 -5.32 0.10
CA VAL A 45 5.88 -4.99 -1.24
C VAL A 45 4.74 -4.27 -1.92
N LEU A 46 4.99 -3.11 -2.52
CA LEU A 46 3.97 -2.32 -3.18
C LEU A 46 4.31 -2.13 -4.65
N VAL A 47 3.31 -2.24 -5.53
CA VAL A 47 3.43 -1.88 -6.94
C VAL A 47 2.36 -0.85 -7.29
N ASN A 48 2.79 0.28 -7.83
CA ASN A 48 1.90 1.27 -8.42
C ASN A 48 2.66 2.00 -9.53
N SER A 49 2.04 2.12 -10.70
CA SER A 49 2.64 2.81 -11.85
C SER A 49 2.47 4.32 -11.80
N ASN A 50 1.64 4.85 -10.89
CA ASN A 50 1.50 6.29 -10.70
C ASN A 50 2.64 6.82 -9.80
N PRO A 51 3.59 7.60 -10.34
CA PRO A 51 4.71 8.11 -9.55
C PRO A 51 4.32 9.27 -8.62
N ALA A 52 3.14 9.87 -8.81
CA ALA A 52 2.66 11.01 -8.04
C ALA A 52 1.80 10.55 -6.85
N THR A 53 2.28 9.57 -6.09
CA THR A 53 1.54 9.01 -4.93
C THR A 53 2.44 8.88 -3.71
N ILE A 54 1.91 9.21 -2.54
CA ILE A 54 2.62 9.01 -1.26
C ILE A 54 2.85 7.52 -1.03
N MET A 55 1.95 6.66 -1.49
CA MET A 55 2.08 5.22 -1.34
C MET A 55 3.34 4.62 -2.00
N THR A 56 3.93 5.33 -2.97
CA THR A 56 5.18 4.93 -3.64
C THR A 56 6.44 5.59 -3.07
N ASP A 57 6.32 6.45 -2.04
CA ASP A 57 7.49 7.07 -1.43
C ASP A 57 8.43 6.00 -0.86
N PRO A 58 9.75 6.08 -1.13
CA PRO A 58 10.70 5.08 -0.65
C PRO A 58 10.74 4.91 0.87
N GLU A 59 10.33 5.92 1.63
CA GLU A 59 10.27 5.90 3.10
C GLU A 59 9.03 5.17 3.65
N LEU A 60 8.00 4.96 2.80
CA LEU A 60 6.76 4.30 3.21
C LEU A 60 6.81 2.77 3.15
N VAL A 61 7.76 2.18 2.42
CA VAL A 61 7.91 0.72 2.31
C VAL A 61 9.28 0.23 2.79
N ARG A 62 10.08 1.13 3.35
CA ARG A 62 11.28 0.80 4.13
C ARG A 62 10.98 0.55 5.60
#